data_AF-A0A776LSG5-F1
#
_entry.id   AF-A0A776LSG5-F1
#
_cell.length_a   1.000
_cell.length_b   1.000
_cell.length_c   1.000
_cell.angle_alpha   90.00
_cell.angle_beta   90.00
_cell.angle_gamma   90.00
#
_symmetry.space_group_name_H-M   'P 1'
#
loop_
_entity.id
_entity.type
_entity.pdbx_description
1 polymer ?
#
loop_
_entity_poly.entity_id
_entity_poly.type
_entity_poly.pdbx_seq_one_letter_code
_entity_poly.pdbx_strand_id
1 'polypeptide(L)'
;DNGGRSLYFEHLFPGEDGYSRSESLWLVRGGVAKLDEGHRLAALWQALPEELRLSPHRYLATNSPQGPWWLLGWCERVPEADEVLPAPLPPYRVLTGLVDRFGRTQTFHREAAGEFSGEITGVTDGAGRHFRLVLTTQAQRAEEARQQAISGGTEPSAFPDTLPGYTEYGRDNGIRLSAVWLTHDPEYPENLPAAPL
;
A
#
# COMPACT_ATOMS: atom_id res chain seq x y z
N ASP A 1 -4.18 -13.37 18.56
CA ASP A 1 -4.65 -14.22 17.45
C ASP A 1 -4.34 -13.48 16.16
N ASN A 2 -3.16 -13.77 15.60
CA ASN A 2 -2.53 -12.96 14.55
C ASN A 2 -2.90 -13.42 13.12
N GLY A 3 -4.06 -14.07 12.97
CA GLY A 3 -4.56 -14.59 11.69
C GLY A 3 -5.14 -13.54 10.74
N GLY A 4 -4.72 -12.28 10.87
CA GLY A 4 -5.49 -11.13 10.38
C GLY A 4 -6.71 -10.89 11.26
N ARG A 5 -6.85 -9.66 11.77
CA ARG A 5 -7.99 -9.28 12.61
C ARG A 5 -8.89 -8.34 11.82
N SER A 6 -10.18 -8.63 11.83
CA SER A 6 -11.19 -7.78 11.22
C SER A 6 -11.76 -6.82 12.25
N LEU A 7 -11.83 -5.54 11.88
CA LEU A 7 -12.46 -4.49 12.68
C LEU A 7 -13.73 -4.05 11.98
N TYR A 8 -14.80 -3.91 12.78
CA TYR A 8 -16.09 -3.50 12.29
C TYR A 8 -16.40 -2.10 12.81
N PHE A 9 -16.82 -1.23 11.90
CA PHE A 9 -17.30 0.11 12.18
C PHE A 9 -18.72 0.24 11.66
N GLU A 10 -19.52 1.12 12.28
CA GLU A 10 -20.79 1.53 11.70
C GLU A 10 -20.57 2.28 10.38
N HIS A 11 -21.62 2.38 9.57
CA HIS A 11 -21.52 3.11 8.31
C HIS A 11 -21.29 4.61 8.57
N LEU A 12 -20.12 5.11 8.17
CA LEU A 12 -19.77 6.53 8.30
C LEU A 12 -20.30 7.33 7.09
N PHE A 13 -21.05 8.39 7.33
CA PHE A 13 -21.36 9.42 6.35
C PHE A 13 -20.12 10.29 6.05
N PRO A 14 -20.10 11.05 4.93
CA PRO A 14 -18.97 11.93 4.63
C PRO A 14 -18.69 12.92 5.77
N GLY A 15 -17.43 12.97 6.22
CA GLY A 15 -16.99 13.81 7.33
C GLY A 15 -17.14 13.20 8.73
N GLU A 16 -17.76 12.02 8.84
CA GLU A 16 -17.88 11.32 10.12
C GLU A 16 -16.66 10.45 10.43
N ASP A 17 -16.49 10.18 11.72
CA ASP A 17 -15.46 9.31 12.25
C ASP A 17 -16.04 8.23 13.18
N GLY A 18 -15.29 7.15 13.34
CA GLY A 18 -15.55 6.09 14.28
C GLY A 18 -14.28 5.70 15.02
N TYR A 19 -14.41 5.41 16.32
CA TYR A 19 -13.29 5.00 17.16
C TYR A 19 -13.46 3.58 17.70
N SER A 20 -12.53 2.71 17.39
CA SER A 20 -12.40 1.40 18.01
C SER A 20 -11.60 1.50 19.30
N ARG A 21 -12.26 1.28 20.44
CA ARG A 21 -11.59 1.26 21.76
C ARG A 21 -10.67 0.06 21.95
N SER A 22 -11.00 -1.09 21.37
CA SER A 22 -10.19 -2.32 21.50
C SER A 22 -8.85 -2.20 20.78
N GLU A 23 -8.83 -1.50 19.65
CA GLU A 23 -7.62 -1.31 18.84
C GLU A 23 -6.97 0.06 19.01
N SER A 24 -7.61 0.95 19.77
CA SER A 24 -7.22 2.36 19.86
C SER A 24 -7.02 3.00 18.48
N LEU A 25 -7.99 2.79 17.59
CA LEU A 25 -7.91 3.17 16.18
C LEU A 25 -9.11 4.02 15.77
N TRP A 26 -8.84 5.16 15.16
CA TRP A 26 -9.84 6.01 14.50
C TRP A 26 -9.93 5.65 13.03
N LEU A 27 -11.15 5.66 12.50
CA LEU A 27 -11.46 5.61 11.08
C LEU A 27 -12.29 6.85 10.75
N VAL A 28 -11.84 7.67 9.81
CA VAL A 28 -12.51 8.90 9.40
C VAL A 28 -12.83 8.80 7.92
N ARG A 29 -14.07 9.14 7.54
CA ARG A 29 -14.45 9.28 6.13
C ARG A 29 -14.22 10.72 5.69
N GLY A 30 -13.56 10.92 4.56
CA GLY A 30 -13.44 12.24 3.95
C GLY A 30 -14.79 12.83 3.55
N GLY A 31 -14.77 14.07 3.06
CA GLY A 31 -15.97 14.83 2.69
C GLY A 31 -16.17 16.12 3.49
N VAL A 32 -15.23 16.49 4.37
CA VAL A 32 -15.33 17.71 5.17
C VAL A 32 -14.00 18.46 5.18
N ALA A 33 -14.07 19.78 5.02
CA ALA A 33 -12.88 20.62 5.01
C ALA A 33 -12.19 20.66 6.39
N LYS A 34 -12.95 20.72 7.48
CA LYS A 34 -12.42 20.88 8.84
C LYS A 34 -13.27 20.08 9.82
N LEU A 35 -12.62 19.39 10.76
CA LEU A 35 -13.31 18.78 11.91
C LEU A 35 -13.56 19.84 12.99
N ASP A 36 -14.52 19.60 13.86
CA ASP A 36 -14.80 20.48 15.00
C ASP A 36 -13.55 20.76 15.83
N GLU A 37 -13.38 21.99 16.32
CA GLU A 37 -12.15 22.41 17.03
C GLU A 37 -11.90 21.64 18.33
N GLY A 38 -12.97 21.12 18.95
CA GLY A 38 -12.87 20.24 20.12
C GLY A 38 -12.50 18.79 19.79
N HIS A 39 -12.47 18.42 18.51
CA HIS A 39 -12.19 17.06 18.08
C HIS A 39 -10.70 16.73 18.24
N ARG A 40 -10.41 15.55 18.79
CA ARG A 40 -9.03 15.13 19.09
C ARG A 40 -8.13 15.08 17.85
N LEU A 41 -8.71 14.82 16.69
CA LEU A 41 -7.99 14.73 15.42
C LEU A 41 -7.99 16.04 14.62
N ALA A 42 -8.57 17.14 15.13
CA ALA A 42 -8.77 18.36 14.34
C ALA A 42 -7.46 18.93 13.77
N ALA A 43 -6.41 19.02 14.58
CA ALA A 43 -5.10 19.51 14.13
C ALA A 43 -4.46 18.58 13.08
N LEU A 44 -4.54 17.27 13.31
CA LEU A 44 -3.99 16.26 12.39
C LEU A 44 -4.78 16.19 11.07
N TRP A 45 -6.09 16.38 11.14
CA TRP A 45 -6.95 16.51 9.98
C TRP A 45 -6.54 17.73 9.17
N GLN A 46 -6.37 18.89 9.81
CA GLN A 46 -6.03 20.12 9.13
C GLN A 46 -4.67 20.10 8.42
N ALA A 47 -3.75 19.23 8.86
CA ALA A 47 -2.47 19.01 8.20
C ALA A 47 -2.58 18.17 6.91
N LEU A 48 -3.70 17.49 6.67
CA LEU A 48 -3.91 16.74 5.44
C LEU A 48 -4.03 17.67 4.22
N PRO A 49 -3.49 17.26 3.06
CA PRO A 49 -3.82 17.86 1.77
C PRO A 49 -5.34 17.97 1.58
N GLU A 50 -5.78 19.10 1.04
CA GLU A 50 -7.21 19.42 0.90
C GLU A 50 -7.98 18.41 0.06
N GLU A 51 -7.37 17.92 -1.02
CA GLU A 51 -7.95 16.87 -1.87
C GLU A 51 -8.35 15.62 -1.05
N LEU A 52 -7.53 15.23 -0.07
CA LEU A 52 -7.80 14.06 0.77
C LEU A 52 -8.94 14.32 1.75
N ARG A 53 -9.01 15.53 2.32
CA ARG A 53 -10.06 15.94 3.26
C ARG A 53 -11.43 16.01 2.59
N LEU A 54 -11.49 16.59 1.39
CA LEU A 54 -12.75 16.84 0.69
C LEU A 54 -13.31 15.61 -0.02
N SER A 55 -12.51 14.55 -0.24
CA SER A 55 -12.96 13.37 -0.97
C SER A 55 -13.85 12.46 -0.11
N PRO A 56 -15.17 12.33 -0.41
CA PRO A 56 -16.09 11.46 0.34
C PRO A 56 -15.86 9.97 0.11
N HIS A 57 -14.92 9.64 -0.77
CA HIS A 57 -14.62 8.29 -1.21
C HIS A 57 -13.40 7.66 -0.54
N ARG A 58 -12.60 8.49 0.17
CA ARG A 58 -11.42 8.06 0.89
C ARG A 58 -11.76 7.85 2.37
N TYR A 59 -11.19 6.79 2.93
CA TYR A 59 -11.18 6.55 4.35
C TYR A 59 -9.76 6.75 4.86
N LEU A 60 -9.62 7.34 6.04
CA LEU A 60 -8.35 7.61 6.68
C LEU A 60 -8.37 6.96 8.06
N ALA A 61 -7.36 6.13 8.34
CA ALA A 61 -7.21 5.54 9.67
C ALA A 61 -6.03 6.18 10.40
N THR A 62 -6.13 6.33 11.72
CA THR A 62 -5.00 6.70 12.58
C THR A 62 -5.19 6.12 13.98
N ASN A 63 -4.11 5.68 14.62
CA ASN A 63 -4.12 5.24 16.01
C ASN A 63 -3.65 6.34 16.97
N SER A 64 -3.34 7.53 16.45
CA SER A 64 -2.76 8.63 17.21
C SER A 64 -3.22 9.99 16.67
N PRO A 65 -3.55 10.96 17.53
CA PRO A 65 -3.73 12.36 17.14
C PRO A 65 -2.48 13.01 16.52
N GLN A 66 -1.34 12.34 16.53
CA GLN A 66 -0.10 12.80 15.88
C GLN A 66 0.20 12.05 14.58
N GLY A 67 -0.71 11.20 14.11
CA GLY A 67 -0.57 10.43 12.88
C GLY A 67 0.33 9.20 13.01
N PRO A 68 0.69 8.57 11.87
CA PRO A 68 0.32 8.97 10.51
C PRO A 68 -1.14 8.68 10.19
N TRP A 69 -1.63 9.23 9.07
CA TRP A 69 -2.84 8.77 8.42
C TRP A 69 -2.52 7.62 7.47
N TRP A 70 -3.22 6.49 7.61
CA TRP A 70 -3.28 5.43 6.59
C TRP A 70 -4.41 5.74 5.62
N LEU A 71 -4.08 5.90 4.33
CA LEU A 71 -5.03 6.22 3.28
C LEU A 71 -5.63 4.95 2.69
N LEU A 72 -6.94 4.78 2.87
CA LEU A 72 -7.71 3.67 2.32
C LEU A 72 -8.51 4.18 1.11
N GLY A 73 -8.15 3.68 -0.06
CA GLY A 73 -8.67 4.07 -1.36
C GLY A 73 -8.94 2.87 -2.25
N TRP A 74 -9.33 3.11 -3.51
CA TRP A 74 -9.39 2.02 -4.49
C TRP A 74 -8.02 1.79 -5.12
N CYS A 75 -7.78 0.53 -5.49
CA CYS A 75 -6.67 0.19 -6.37
C CYS A 75 -6.95 0.74 -7.76
N GLU A 76 -5.92 1.18 -8.48
CA GLU A 76 -6.01 1.33 -9.93
C GLU A 76 -6.33 -0.03 -10.55
N ARG A 77 -7.30 -0.06 -11.45
CA ARG A 77 -7.75 -1.25 -12.16
C ARG A 77 -7.79 -0.93 -13.64
N VAL A 78 -7.29 -1.86 -14.45
CA VAL A 78 -7.50 -1.83 -15.90
C VAL A 78 -8.86 -2.50 -16.17
N PRO A 79 -9.84 -1.79 -16.76
CA PRO A 79 -11.09 -2.41 -17.18
C PRO A 79 -10.83 -3.48 -18.25
N GLU A 80 -11.62 -4.55 -18.24
CA GLU A 80 -11.55 -5.55 -19.32
C GLU A 80 -12.06 -4.96 -20.63
N ALA A 81 -11.62 -5.51 -21.77
CA ALA A 81 -11.90 -4.94 -23.09
C ALA A 81 -13.41 -4.85 -23.43
N ASP A 82 -14.23 -5.67 -22.78
CA ASP A 82 -15.69 -5.73 -22.94
C ASP A 82 -16.47 -5.08 -21.78
N GLU A 83 -15.78 -4.48 -20.80
CA GLU A 83 -16.42 -3.85 -19.64
C GLU A 83 -17.05 -2.50 -20.00
N VAL A 84 -18.31 -2.30 -19.61
CA VAL A 84 -19.03 -1.04 -19.82
C VAL A 84 -18.49 0.03 -18.86
N LEU A 85 -18.07 1.18 -19.40
CA LEU A 85 -17.52 2.28 -18.62
C LEU A 85 -18.56 3.32 -18.18
N PRO A 86 -18.42 3.90 -16.96
CA PRO A 86 -17.37 3.61 -15.99
C PRO A 86 -17.60 2.28 -15.26
N ALA A 87 -16.54 1.49 -15.11
CA ALA A 87 -16.56 0.26 -14.32
C ALA A 87 -17.00 0.55 -12.87
N PRO A 88 -17.81 -0.32 -12.25
CA PRO A 88 -18.20 -0.14 -10.86
C PRO A 88 -16.97 -0.21 -9.95
N LEU A 89 -16.95 0.68 -8.96
CA LEU A 89 -15.85 0.74 -8.00
C LEU A 89 -15.88 -0.48 -7.06
N PRO A 90 -14.71 -1.07 -6.73
CA PRO A 90 -14.66 -2.21 -5.82
C PRO A 90 -15.37 -1.94 -4.48
N PRO A 91 -16.03 -2.96 -3.90
CA PRO A 91 -16.74 -2.80 -2.63
C PRO A 91 -15.80 -2.62 -1.44
N TYR A 92 -14.52 -2.94 -1.60
CA TYR A 92 -13.48 -2.77 -0.58
C TYR A 92 -12.53 -1.62 -0.91
N ARG A 93 -11.77 -1.18 0.11
CA ARG A 93 -10.66 -0.24 -0.03
C ARG A 93 -9.38 -0.95 0.39
N VAL A 94 -8.28 -0.55 -0.23
CA VAL A 94 -6.94 -1.03 0.09
C VAL A 94 -6.08 0.12 0.58
N LEU A 95 -4.99 -0.19 1.25
CA LEU A 95 -3.99 0.81 1.61
C LEU A 95 -3.34 1.35 0.33
N THR A 96 -3.51 2.65 0.11
CA THR A 96 -3.04 3.42 -1.06
C THR A 96 -1.98 4.45 -0.71
N GLY A 97 -1.72 4.67 0.57
CA GLY A 97 -0.66 5.57 1.00
C GLY A 97 -0.66 5.90 2.48
N LEU A 98 0.26 6.77 2.84
CA LEU A 98 0.47 7.32 4.17
C LEU A 98 0.57 8.85 4.09
N VAL A 99 0.02 9.55 5.07
CA VAL A 99 0.30 10.98 5.26
C VAL A 99 0.84 11.19 6.65
N ASP A 100 2.01 11.82 6.76
CA ASP A 100 2.54 12.15 8.07
C ASP A 100 1.85 13.38 8.69
N ARG A 101 2.23 13.74 9.91
CA ARG A 101 1.64 14.90 10.61
C ARG A 101 1.90 16.25 9.95
N PHE A 102 2.79 16.32 8.98
CA PHE A 102 3.16 17.54 8.25
C PHE A 102 2.49 17.61 6.87
N GLY A 103 1.65 16.63 6.52
CA GLY A 103 1.00 16.58 5.22
C GLY A 103 1.86 15.94 4.11
N ARG A 104 3.05 15.42 4.43
CA ARG A 104 3.88 14.73 3.44
C ARG A 104 3.28 13.37 3.14
N THR A 105 3.06 13.11 1.86
CA THR A 105 2.33 11.94 1.38
C THR A 105 3.26 10.92 0.77
N GLN A 106 3.14 9.66 1.16
CA GLN A 106 3.71 8.51 0.46
C GLN A 106 2.56 7.76 -0.20
N THR A 107 2.60 7.60 -1.52
CA THR A 107 1.56 6.92 -2.31
C THR A 107 2.05 5.55 -2.75
N PHE A 108 1.20 4.53 -2.63
CA PHE A 108 1.48 3.17 -3.06
C PHE A 108 0.76 2.89 -4.37
N HIS A 109 1.54 2.47 -5.36
CA HIS A 109 1.06 2.05 -6.67
C HIS A 109 1.02 0.54 -6.71
N ARG A 110 -0.12 0.00 -7.13
CA ARG A 110 -0.34 -1.44 -7.19
C ARG A 110 -0.42 -1.90 -8.62
N GLU A 111 0.11 -3.08 -8.87
CA GLU A 111 0.02 -3.70 -10.19
C GLU A 111 -1.44 -3.96 -10.53
N ALA A 112 -1.88 -3.49 -11.69
CA ALA A 112 -3.29 -3.59 -12.06
C ALA A 112 -3.67 -4.97 -12.65
N ALA A 113 -2.69 -5.72 -13.18
CA ALA A 113 -2.91 -7.01 -13.81
C ALA A 113 -1.65 -7.91 -13.81
N GLY A 114 -1.81 -9.20 -14.12
CA GLY A 114 -0.71 -10.16 -14.24
C GLY A 114 -0.35 -10.88 -12.94
N GLU A 115 0.83 -11.51 -12.89
CA GLU A 115 1.28 -12.38 -11.79
C GLU A 115 1.31 -11.67 -10.42
N PHE A 116 1.56 -10.36 -10.41
CA PHE A 116 1.63 -9.54 -9.21
C PHE A 116 0.40 -8.65 -8.99
N SER A 117 -0.71 -8.91 -9.68
CA SER A 117 -1.93 -8.09 -9.60
C SER A 117 -2.34 -7.84 -8.15
N GLY A 118 -2.53 -6.57 -7.80
CA GLY A 118 -2.88 -6.11 -6.47
C GLY A 118 -1.70 -5.92 -5.52
N GLU A 119 -0.49 -6.39 -5.84
CA GLU A 119 0.72 -6.15 -5.05
C GLU A 119 1.27 -4.74 -5.28
N ILE A 120 1.97 -4.19 -4.28
CA ILE A 120 2.60 -2.88 -4.40
C ILE A 120 3.87 -3.01 -5.25
N THR A 121 3.86 -2.45 -6.45
CA THR A 121 4.99 -2.45 -7.39
C THR A 121 5.61 -1.07 -7.57
N GLY A 122 5.01 -0.03 -6.98
CA GLY A 122 5.59 1.31 -6.98
C GLY A 122 5.28 2.11 -5.74
N VAL A 123 6.15 3.07 -5.43
CA VAL A 123 5.96 4.03 -4.35
C VAL A 123 6.33 5.42 -4.84
N THR A 124 5.48 6.41 -4.63
CA THR A 124 5.85 7.82 -4.74
C THR A 124 6.01 8.39 -3.34
N ASP A 125 7.15 9.01 -3.04
CA ASP A 125 7.36 9.63 -1.73
C ASP A 125 6.91 11.10 -1.68
N GLY A 126 7.03 11.73 -0.50
CA GLY A 126 6.61 13.11 -0.30
C GLY A 126 7.46 14.16 -1.01
N ALA A 127 8.60 13.77 -1.61
CA ALA A 127 9.43 14.62 -2.46
C ALA A 127 9.08 14.45 -3.95
N GLY A 128 8.13 13.58 -4.29
CA GLY A 128 7.76 13.26 -5.67
C GLY A 128 8.68 12.26 -6.35
N ARG A 129 9.58 11.60 -5.60
CA ARG A 129 10.44 10.55 -6.17
C ARG A 129 9.65 9.28 -6.40
N HIS A 130 9.86 8.64 -7.55
CA HIS A 130 9.18 7.39 -7.89
C HIS A 130 10.13 6.22 -7.72
N PHE A 131 9.67 5.22 -6.98
CA PHE A 131 10.38 3.98 -6.75
C PHE A 131 9.61 2.84 -7.41
N ARG A 132 10.31 2.00 -8.17
CA ARG A 132 9.80 0.73 -8.69
C ARG A 132 10.27 -0.40 -7.79
N LEU A 133 9.33 -1.19 -7.32
CA LEU A 133 9.56 -2.38 -6.50
C LEU A 133 9.50 -3.59 -7.44
N VAL A 134 10.61 -4.28 -7.59
CA VAL A 134 10.68 -5.52 -8.37
C VAL A 134 10.30 -6.66 -7.45
N LEU A 135 9.26 -7.38 -7.85
CA LEU A 135 8.75 -8.52 -7.10
C LEU A 135 9.22 -9.82 -7.76
N THR A 136 9.40 -10.85 -6.95
CA THR A 136 9.72 -12.21 -7.40
C THR A 136 8.85 -13.22 -6.67
N THR A 137 8.51 -14.30 -7.37
CA THR A 137 7.81 -15.45 -6.78
C THR A 137 8.80 -16.44 -6.16
N GLN A 138 8.31 -17.32 -5.28
CA GLN A 138 9.12 -18.40 -4.74
C GLN A 138 9.66 -19.31 -5.85
N ALA A 139 8.85 -19.59 -6.88
CA ALA A 139 9.23 -20.42 -8.00
C ALA A 139 10.41 -19.81 -8.80
N GLN A 140 10.38 -18.50 -9.05
CA GLN A 140 11.48 -17.78 -9.69
C GLN A 140 12.77 -17.87 -8.86
N ARG A 141 12.69 -17.65 -7.55
CA ARG A 141 13.85 -17.77 -6.65
C ARG A 141 14.42 -19.18 -6.60
N ALA A 142 13.57 -20.19 -6.64
CA ALA A 142 14.02 -21.59 -6.68
C ALA A 142 14.73 -21.93 -8.00
N GLU A 143 14.22 -21.42 -9.13
CA GLU A 143 14.88 -21.55 -10.42
C GLU A 143 16.25 -20.84 -10.45
N GLU A 144 16.33 -19.61 -9.96
CA GLU A 144 17.60 -18.87 -9.86
C GLU A 144 18.62 -19.61 -8.97
N ALA A 145 18.19 -20.16 -7.84
CA ALA A 145 19.04 -20.95 -6.96
C ALA A 145 19.57 -22.23 -7.66
N ARG A 146 18.72 -22.88 -8.48
CA ARG A 146 19.14 -24.03 -9.30
C ARG A 146 20.17 -23.62 -10.36
N GLN A 147 19.96 -22.50 -11.05
CA GLN A 147 20.92 -21.99 -12.05
C GLN A 147 22.27 -21.60 -11.43
N GLN A 148 22.26 -21.00 -10.25
CA GLN A 148 23.48 -20.68 -9.51
C GLN A 148 24.24 -21.92 -9.06
N ALA A 149 23.55 -22.97 -8.60
CA ALA A 149 24.19 -24.24 -8.24
C ALA A 149 24.87 -24.90 -9.45
N ILE A 150 24.21 -24.89 -10.62
CA ILE A 150 24.76 -25.40 -11.88
C ILE A 150 26.01 -24.61 -12.30
N SER A 151 25.94 -23.28 -12.25
CA SER A 151 27.07 -22.42 -12.63
C SER A 151 28.23 -22.45 -11.62
N GLY A 152 27.94 -22.71 -10.35
CA GLY A 152 28.92 -22.74 -9.25
C GLY A 152 29.54 -24.12 -8.99
N GLY A 153 29.19 -25.14 -9.77
CA GLY A 153 29.71 -26.51 -9.60
C GLY A 153 29.38 -27.13 -8.23
N THR A 154 28.33 -26.64 -7.57
CA THR A 154 27.90 -27.08 -6.24
C THR A 154 26.70 -28.01 -6.39
N GLU A 155 26.52 -28.95 -5.45
CA GLU A 155 25.33 -29.82 -5.41
C GLU A 155 24.04 -28.99 -5.53
N PRO A 156 23.00 -29.50 -6.23
CA PRO A 156 21.76 -28.77 -6.45
C PRO A 156 21.19 -28.28 -5.12
N SER A 157 21.08 -26.96 -4.99
CA SER A 157 20.54 -26.30 -3.81
C SER A 157 19.16 -26.88 -3.46
N ALA A 158 18.96 -27.31 -2.21
CA ALA A 158 17.66 -27.72 -1.67
C ALA A 158 16.75 -26.51 -1.39
N PHE A 159 16.82 -25.48 -2.25
CA PHE A 159 15.95 -24.32 -2.14
C PHE A 159 14.52 -24.75 -2.49
N PRO A 160 13.54 -24.53 -1.61
CA PRO A 160 12.21 -25.09 -1.80
C PRO A 160 11.47 -24.37 -2.95
N ASP A 161 10.78 -25.12 -3.81
CA ASP A 161 9.95 -24.52 -4.87
C ASP A 161 8.67 -23.87 -4.33
N THR A 162 8.22 -24.29 -3.14
CA THR A 162 7.00 -23.79 -2.50
C THR A 162 7.26 -23.43 -1.04
N LEU A 163 6.56 -22.41 -0.55
CA LEU A 163 6.57 -22.04 0.86
C LEU A 163 5.38 -22.67 1.58
N PRO A 164 5.45 -22.86 2.91
CA PRO A 164 4.27 -23.16 3.71
C PRO A 164 3.19 -22.12 3.40
N GLY A 165 1.98 -22.58 3.05
CA GLY A 165 0.90 -21.68 2.64
C GLY A 165 0.45 -20.70 3.73
N TYR A 166 0.81 -20.94 5.00
CA TYR A 166 0.51 -20.09 6.13
C TYR A 166 1.73 -19.91 7.02
N THR A 167 1.92 -18.67 7.45
CA THR A 167 2.84 -18.25 8.51
C THR A 167 2.05 -17.86 9.75
N GLU A 168 2.73 -17.53 10.84
CA GLU A 168 2.09 -16.91 12.02
C GLU A 168 1.43 -15.55 11.72
N TYR A 169 1.72 -14.96 10.55
CA TYR A 169 1.19 -13.68 10.07
C TYR A 169 0.11 -13.85 8.98
N GLY A 170 -0.36 -15.08 8.74
CA GLY A 170 -1.39 -15.38 7.74
C GLY A 170 -0.84 -16.03 6.47
N ARG A 171 -1.65 -16.01 5.41
CA ARG A 171 -1.32 -16.67 4.13
C ARG A 171 -0.10 -16.02 3.49
N ASP A 172 0.87 -16.83 3.10
CA ASP A 172 2.05 -16.39 2.36
C ASP A 172 1.88 -16.73 0.88
N ASN A 173 1.82 -15.70 0.02
CA ASN A 173 1.68 -15.86 -1.42
C ASN A 173 3.02 -16.18 -2.11
N GLY A 174 4.12 -16.27 -1.36
CA GLY A 174 5.45 -16.56 -1.89
C GLY A 174 6.11 -15.41 -2.65
N ILE A 175 5.46 -14.24 -2.69
CA ILE A 175 5.95 -13.03 -3.33
C ILE A 175 6.92 -12.32 -2.39
N ARG A 176 8.07 -11.90 -2.92
CA ARG A 176 9.11 -11.15 -2.20
C ARG A 176 9.60 -9.99 -3.03
N LEU A 177 10.08 -8.95 -2.35
CA LEU A 177 10.83 -7.87 -2.98
C LEU A 177 12.23 -8.38 -3.35
N SER A 178 12.61 -8.26 -4.60
CA SER A 178 13.96 -8.61 -5.09
C SER A 178 14.85 -7.39 -5.28
N ALA A 179 14.29 -6.25 -5.70
CA ALA A 179 15.04 -5.02 -5.93
C ALA A 179 14.15 -3.78 -5.80
N VAL A 180 14.77 -2.64 -5.52
CA VAL A 180 14.14 -1.32 -5.54
C VAL A 180 14.92 -0.42 -6.48
N TRP A 181 14.22 0.26 -7.39
CA TRP A 181 14.81 1.21 -8.32
C TRP A 181 14.24 2.60 -8.09
N LEU A 182 15.09 3.62 -8.02
CA LEU A 182 14.66 5.01 -8.17
C LEU A 182 14.51 5.30 -9.67
N THR A 183 13.28 5.51 -10.13
CA THR A 183 12.95 5.69 -11.55
C THR A 183 12.64 7.13 -11.92
N HIS A 184 12.37 7.98 -10.93
CA HIS A 184 12.17 9.41 -11.12
C HIS A 184 12.62 10.16 -9.87
N ASP A 185 13.42 11.20 -10.06
CA ASP A 185 13.81 12.14 -9.00
C ASP A 185 13.60 13.58 -9.53
N PRO A 186 12.65 14.34 -8.97
CA PRO A 186 12.42 15.73 -9.39
C PRO A 186 13.60 16.67 -9.12
N GLU A 187 14.41 16.39 -8.10
CA GLU A 187 15.56 17.23 -7.72
C GLU A 187 16.78 16.91 -8.59
N TYR A 188 16.96 15.63 -8.94
CA TYR A 188 18.11 15.15 -9.73
C TYR A 188 17.69 14.24 -10.89
N PRO A 189 16.99 14.75 -11.93
CA PRO A 189 16.42 13.93 -12.99
C PRO A 189 17.46 13.18 -13.83
N GLU A 190 18.67 13.72 -13.97
CA GLU A 190 19.76 13.14 -14.76
C GLU A 190 20.69 12.23 -13.94
N ASN A 191 20.46 12.09 -12.63
CA ASN A 191 21.36 11.36 -11.71
C ASN A 191 20.67 10.15 -11.09
N LEU A 192 19.97 9.37 -11.92
CA LEU A 192 19.37 8.11 -11.48
C LEU A 192 20.43 7.02 -11.32
N PRO A 193 20.32 6.15 -10.30
CA PRO A 193 21.30 5.09 -10.06
C PRO A 193 21.28 4.05 -11.20
N ALA A 194 22.47 3.60 -11.61
CA ALA A 194 22.61 2.54 -12.62
C ALA A 194 22.35 1.12 -12.08
N ALA A 195 22.16 0.99 -10.76
CA ALA A 195 21.95 -0.25 -10.03
C ALA A 195 20.78 -0.08 -9.04
N PRO A 196 20.13 -1.17 -8.60
CA PRO A 196 19.10 -1.08 -7.58
C PRO A 196 19.67 -0.59 -6.24
N LEU A 197 18.80 0.02 -5.42
CA LEU A 197 19.09 0.58 -4.10
C LEU A 197 19.31 -0.49 -3.02
#